data_AF-A0A8J3U6W3-F1
#
_entry.id   AF-A0A8J3U6W3-F1
#
_cell.length_a   1.000
_cell.length_b   1.000
_cell.length_c   1.000
_cell.angle_alpha   90.00
_cell.angle_beta   90.00
_cell.angle_gamma   90.00
#
_symmetry.space_group_name_H-M   'P 1'
#
loop_
_entity.id
_entity.type
_entity.pdbx_description
1 polymer ?
#
loop_
_entity_poly.entity_id
_entity_poly.type
_entity_poly.pdbx_seq_one_letter_code
_entity_poly.pdbx_strand_id
1 'polypeptide(L)'
;MLTYVGSVIRTTTGQNELARWCDLDIYVALPLVVSPGRGRRPAVRDVCGENLLYKVKATRLRRFAALRPASGPGMRLSGRPRPAPPDTVRHLVREGPNVSVCCSAASNIYDRGSLRGNSILSTETWVSRHMNDRFWLYNWIDEKAIKSEKDIDRVVKRRATFGELERIAEVIPYTTEEVSHEGPYALAGRGMDLTGELDCYAWNCQKKQVDVLFSRTWHYFDKIVVTGLTPTRFCQMLDSSYDSQFRKLVLASQLRLLLYLRDIGAEANLIFRQKTPACRQHFEEHLRESGLSHLVDAAAPLVDELALAGHYTIDRRCDDHLHYTFEHPLLEHVQSGAVGAGLVGEDLARAIAMDVFKLYSAHMVADIRTSRIVKAPLAAVVGLHRETLYRVPAADEHSIALELGLPFLNGVPVKDLIQIRNDEYLSFEKFRTSLRKAIKEKVTSATEGGPTEVANEISRDIVLPSLNEIALKLNKAQKVLTKKSALSVGVGVAATMIGAIAGIPLLLPAGVASALLPSAHYMKYLEEKRDIELADMYFLWKLQGKATP
;
A
#
# COMPACT_ATOMS: atom_id res chain seq x y z
N MET A 1 21.52 51.10 21.26
CA MET A 1 22.84 51.05 21.92
C MET A 1 23.57 49.85 21.33
N LEU A 2 24.76 50.08 20.75
CA LEU A 2 25.72 49.14 20.13
C LEU A 2 25.43 48.57 18.71
N THR A 3 25.99 49.32 17.75
CA THR A 3 26.76 49.01 16.52
C THR A 3 27.22 47.59 16.18
N TYR A 4 27.08 47.27 14.87
CA TYR A 4 28.05 46.75 13.88
C TYR A 4 28.98 45.56 14.22
N VAL A 5 29.04 44.55 13.34
CA VAL A 5 30.19 44.19 12.48
C VAL A 5 29.73 43.12 11.47
N GLY A 6 30.07 43.31 10.19
CA GLY A 6 29.79 42.37 9.11
C GLY A 6 30.85 41.27 8.93
N SER A 7 30.50 40.24 8.18
CA SER A 7 31.50 39.41 7.49
C SER A 7 30.98 39.02 6.11
N VAL A 8 31.76 39.46 5.12
CA VAL A 8 31.69 39.08 3.72
C VAL A 8 32.42 37.74 3.61
N ILE A 9 31.76 36.71 3.11
CA ILE A 9 32.43 35.53 2.58
C ILE A 9 32.06 35.43 1.10
N ARG A 10 33.03 35.79 0.26
CA ARG A 10 33.11 35.33 -1.13
C ARG A 10 33.55 33.86 -1.08
N THR A 11 32.73 32.98 -1.60
CA THR A 11 33.22 31.70 -2.15
C THR A 11 32.77 31.58 -3.58
N THR A 12 33.70 31.03 -4.35
CA THR A 12 33.88 31.12 -5.78
C THR A 12 32.89 30.26 -6.57
N THR A 13 32.49 30.83 -7.69
CA THR A 13 31.81 30.22 -8.85
C THR A 13 32.42 28.87 -9.27
N GLY A 14 31.53 27.90 -9.50
CA GLY A 14 31.83 26.63 -10.15
C GLY A 14 30.55 26.04 -10.77
N GLN A 15 29.91 26.79 -11.66
CA GLN A 15 28.89 26.29 -12.59
C GLN A 15 29.52 26.20 -13.99
N ASN A 16 29.58 25.00 -14.56
CA ASN A 16 29.30 24.70 -15.97
C ASN A 16 29.67 23.24 -16.26
N GLU A 17 28.66 22.48 -16.69
CA GLU A 17 28.66 21.44 -17.72
C GLU A 17 27.64 20.37 -17.35
N LEU A 18 26.45 20.45 -17.97
CA LEU A 18 25.58 19.31 -18.32
C LEU A 18 24.37 19.87 -19.08
N ALA A 19 24.55 20.07 -20.38
CA ALA A 19 23.47 20.27 -21.33
C ALA A 19 23.83 19.53 -22.64
N ARG A 20 22.81 18.89 -23.24
CA ARG A 20 22.83 17.89 -24.33
C ARG A 20 23.09 16.49 -23.73
N TRP A 21 22.22 15.49 -23.88
CA TRP A 21 21.53 15.00 -25.08
C TRP A 21 20.04 14.71 -24.80
N CYS A 22 19.16 15.05 -25.74
CA CYS A 22 17.81 14.51 -25.85
C CYS A 22 17.59 14.23 -27.34
N ASP A 23 18.08 13.07 -27.80
CA ASP A 23 17.66 12.53 -29.09
C ASP A 23 16.40 11.70 -28.85
N LEU A 24 15.33 12.09 -29.53
CA LEU A 24 14.05 11.40 -29.55
C LEU A 24 14.04 10.49 -30.78
N ASP A 25 14.50 9.25 -30.64
CA ASP A 25 14.41 8.26 -31.71
C ASP A 25 13.02 7.58 -31.72
N ILE A 26 12.27 7.82 -32.79
CA ILE A 26 11.01 7.13 -33.09
C ILE A 26 11.36 5.90 -33.94
N TYR A 27 11.21 4.69 -33.38
CA TYR A 27 11.37 3.45 -34.14
C TYR A 27 10.01 2.91 -34.61
N VAL A 28 9.90 2.70 -35.94
CA VAL A 28 8.83 1.95 -36.59
C VAL A 28 9.27 0.49 -36.71
N ALA A 29 8.58 -0.43 -36.02
CA ALA A 29 8.86 -1.87 -36.11
C ALA A 29 8.13 -2.51 -37.31
N LEU A 30 8.89 -3.11 -38.22
CA LEU A 30 8.38 -4.01 -39.27
C LEU A 30 8.29 -5.46 -38.74
N PRO A 31 7.22 -6.21 -39.04
CA PRO A 31 7.07 -7.57 -38.55
C PRO A 31 7.89 -8.58 -39.39
N LEU A 32 8.79 -9.30 -38.71
CA LEU A 32 9.44 -10.51 -39.24
C LEU A 32 8.50 -11.71 -39.06
N VAL A 33 8.10 -12.30 -40.18
CA VAL A 33 7.30 -13.54 -40.24
C VAL A 33 8.21 -14.74 -40.01
N VAL A 34 7.97 -15.50 -38.94
CA VAL A 34 8.62 -16.80 -38.68
C VAL A 34 7.61 -17.92 -38.91
N SER A 35 7.94 -18.84 -39.82
CA SER A 35 7.14 -20.03 -40.14
C SER A 35 7.21 -21.10 -39.03
N PRO A 36 6.12 -21.85 -38.74
CA PRO A 36 6.13 -22.88 -37.72
C PRO A 36 6.58 -24.24 -38.27
N GLY A 37 7.66 -24.77 -37.70
CA GLY A 37 8.09 -26.16 -37.88
C GLY A 37 7.24 -27.14 -37.07
N ARG A 38 6.79 -28.22 -37.71
CA ARG A 38 5.99 -29.31 -37.13
C ARG A 38 6.83 -30.21 -36.22
N GLY A 39 6.30 -30.63 -35.08
CA GLY A 39 6.92 -31.65 -34.22
C GLY A 39 5.97 -32.25 -33.18
N ARG A 40 5.83 -33.58 -33.22
CA ARG A 40 4.88 -34.51 -32.58
C ARG A 40 4.66 -34.40 -31.05
N ARG A 41 3.43 -34.76 -30.62
CA ARG A 41 3.00 -35.08 -29.23
C ARG A 41 3.54 -36.45 -28.75
N PRO A 42 3.66 -36.64 -27.43
CA PRO A 42 3.03 -37.80 -26.81
C PRO A 42 2.22 -37.47 -25.54
N ALA A 43 1.63 -38.53 -25.00
CA ALA A 43 0.34 -38.58 -24.33
C ALA A 43 0.29 -38.18 -22.84
N VAL A 44 -0.95 -37.87 -22.45
CA VAL A 44 -1.46 -37.49 -21.14
C VAL A 44 -1.39 -38.64 -20.12
N ARG A 45 -0.92 -38.35 -18.91
CA ARG A 45 -1.33 -39.02 -17.67
C ARG A 45 -1.51 -37.96 -16.58
N ASP A 46 -2.73 -37.90 -16.05
CA ASP A 46 -3.14 -37.08 -14.92
C ASP A 46 -2.41 -37.48 -13.63
N VAL A 47 -1.74 -36.51 -13.01
CA VAL A 47 -1.53 -36.46 -11.55
C VAL A 47 -1.58 -34.99 -11.14
N CYS A 48 -2.59 -34.62 -10.36
CA CYS A 48 -2.66 -33.34 -9.66
C CYS A 48 -1.48 -33.21 -8.69
N GLY A 49 -0.68 -32.16 -8.86
CA GLY A 49 0.40 -31.81 -7.94
C GLY A 49 0.97 -30.46 -8.32
N GLU A 50 0.61 -29.44 -7.56
CA GLU A 50 1.17 -28.09 -7.61
C GLU A 50 2.70 -28.17 -7.50
N ASN A 51 3.42 -27.63 -8.50
CA ASN A 51 4.83 -27.28 -8.39
C ASN A 51 5.16 -26.22 -9.45
N LEU A 52 5.02 -24.95 -9.08
CA LEU A 52 5.68 -23.84 -9.76
C LEU A 52 7.14 -23.83 -9.29
N LEU A 53 8.03 -24.30 -10.15
CA LEU A 53 9.47 -24.33 -9.92
C LEU A 53 10.04 -22.91 -9.81
N TYR A 54 10.46 -22.54 -8.61
CA TYR A 54 11.55 -21.58 -8.41
C TYR A 54 12.89 -22.31 -8.63
N LYS A 55 13.75 -21.77 -9.49
CA LYS A 55 15.15 -22.21 -9.60
C LYS A 55 15.92 -21.74 -8.37
N VAL A 56 16.00 -22.57 -7.33
CA VAL A 56 17.00 -22.42 -6.27
C VAL A 56 18.28 -23.11 -6.73
N LYS A 57 19.33 -22.33 -7.00
CA LYS A 57 20.69 -22.87 -7.15
C LYS A 57 21.42 -22.73 -5.82
N ALA A 58 21.58 -23.85 -5.13
CA ALA A 58 22.56 -24.00 -4.07
C ALA A 58 23.87 -24.54 -4.67
N THR A 59 24.99 -23.83 -4.47
CA THR A 59 26.31 -24.49 -4.44
C THR A 59 27.33 -23.78 -3.57
N ARG A 60 28.07 -24.63 -2.84
CA ARG A 60 29.05 -24.41 -1.78
C ARG A 60 30.36 -23.69 -2.19
N LEU A 61 30.94 -23.03 -1.19
CA LEU A 61 32.36 -22.87 -0.82
C LEU A 61 33.41 -23.63 -1.67
N ARG A 62 34.43 -22.89 -2.14
CA ARG A 62 35.85 -23.30 -2.10
C ARG A 62 36.78 -22.08 -2.08
N ARG A 63 37.72 -22.10 -1.11
CA ARG A 63 38.95 -21.29 -1.05
C ARG A 63 39.90 -21.69 -2.17
N PHE A 64 40.66 -20.74 -2.73
CA PHE A 64 42.13 -20.81 -2.81
C PHE A 64 42.73 -19.44 -3.17
N ALA A 65 43.98 -19.29 -2.78
CA ALA A 65 44.77 -18.09 -2.58
C ALA A 65 45.44 -17.51 -3.84
N ALA A 66 45.80 -16.23 -3.71
CA ALA A 66 47.03 -15.55 -4.15
C ALA A 66 47.50 -15.68 -5.62
N LEU A 67 47.80 -14.51 -6.24
CA LEU A 67 49.13 -14.18 -6.80
C LEU A 67 49.15 -12.70 -7.27
N ARG A 68 50.17 -11.95 -6.82
CA ARG A 68 50.69 -10.72 -7.45
C ARG A 68 51.47 -11.10 -8.73
N PRO A 69 51.64 -10.19 -9.71
CA PRO A 69 52.84 -9.32 -9.78
C PRO A 69 52.50 -7.88 -10.23
N ALA A 70 53.12 -6.82 -9.68
CA ALA A 70 54.44 -6.22 -9.97
C ALA A 70 54.46 -5.21 -11.15
N SER A 71 54.79 -3.96 -10.77
CA SER A 71 55.67 -2.97 -11.45
C SER A 71 55.33 -2.39 -12.85
N GLY A 72 55.43 -1.05 -12.95
CA GLY A 72 55.17 -0.18 -14.11
C GLY A 72 56.19 -0.28 -15.29
N PRO A 73 56.53 0.79 -16.05
CA PRO A 73 56.41 2.23 -15.78
C PRO A 73 55.88 3.13 -16.93
N GLY A 74 55.44 4.34 -16.55
CA GLY A 74 55.78 5.64 -17.14
C GLY A 74 55.60 5.92 -18.64
N MET A 75 54.66 6.80 -18.98
CA MET A 75 54.85 7.75 -20.08
C MET A 75 54.20 9.10 -19.77
N ARG A 76 55.04 10.15 -19.72
CA ARG A 76 54.65 11.56 -19.68
C ARG A 76 54.37 12.01 -21.12
N LEU A 77 53.24 12.67 -21.36
CA LEU A 77 53.11 13.63 -22.45
C LEU A 77 52.42 14.90 -21.91
N SER A 78 53.22 15.95 -21.83
CA SER A 78 52.82 17.32 -21.54
C SER A 78 52.24 17.96 -22.81
N GLY A 79 50.96 18.32 -22.80
CA GLY A 79 50.34 19.19 -23.79
C GLY A 79 49.86 20.48 -23.12
N ARG A 80 50.47 21.62 -23.44
CA ARG A 80 49.98 22.95 -23.05
C ARG A 80 48.82 23.36 -23.98
N PRO A 81 47.72 23.96 -23.46
CA PRO A 81 46.65 24.47 -24.30
C PRO A 81 46.97 25.87 -24.86
N ARG A 82 46.48 26.17 -26.07
CA ARG A 82 46.43 27.53 -26.64
C ARG A 82 45.15 28.25 -26.18
N PRO A 83 45.18 29.58 -26.02
CA PRO A 83 44.07 30.36 -25.50
C PRO A 83 43.00 30.65 -26.56
N ALA A 84 41.74 30.65 -26.15
CA ALA A 84 40.61 31.17 -26.94
C ALA A 84 40.45 32.69 -26.73
N PRO A 85 39.98 33.44 -27.75
CA PRO A 85 39.74 34.87 -27.65
C PRO A 85 38.42 35.19 -26.92
N PRO A 86 38.27 36.40 -26.35
CA PRO A 86 37.13 36.77 -25.53
C PRO A 86 36.01 37.34 -26.39
N ASP A 87 34.76 36.99 -26.11
CA ASP A 87 33.64 37.81 -26.58
C ASP A 87 32.51 37.95 -25.55
N THR A 88 32.46 39.17 -25.03
CA THR A 88 31.29 40.04 -24.82
C THR A 88 30.00 39.44 -24.23
N VAL A 89 29.80 39.78 -22.97
CA VAL A 89 28.53 39.78 -22.24
C VAL A 89 27.55 40.78 -22.86
N ARG A 90 26.34 40.34 -23.21
CA ARG A 90 25.15 41.20 -23.32
C ARG A 90 24.10 40.75 -22.30
N HIS A 91 23.76 41.66 -21.39
CA HIS A 91 22.62 41.54 -20.50
C HIS A 91 21.32 41.59 -21.30
N LEU A 92 20.47 40.58 -21.12
CA LEU A 92 19.04 40.64 -21.40
C LEU A 92 18.30 40.03 -20.22
N VAL A 93 17.72 40.91 -19.41
CA VAL A 93 16.67 40.59 -18.45
C VAL A 93 15.48 40.07 -19.25
N ARG A 94 15.09 38.82 -19.03
CA ARG A 94 13.82 38.27 -19.52
C ARG A 94 13.10 37.59 -18.37
N GLU A 95 11.89 38.08 -18.14
CA GLU A 95 10.89 37.56 -17.21
C GLU A 95 10.63 36.07 -17.48
N GLY A 96 10.48 35.30 -16.41
CA GLY A 96 10.41 33.84 -16.44
C GLY A 96 9.11 33.31 -17.07
N PRO A 97 9.14 32.17 -17.77
CA PRO A 97 7.93 31.51 -18.21
C PRO A 97 7.36 30.62 -17.09
N ASN A 98 6.05 30.71 -16.92
CA ASN A 98 5.22 29.80 -16.13
C ASN A 98 5.54 28.33 -16.45
N VAL A 99 5.88 27.57 -15.42
CA VAL A 99 6.08 26.12 -15.46
C VAL A 99 4.72 25.44 -15.32
N SER A 100 4.10 25.01 -16.43
CA SER A 100 2.92 24.13 -16.39
C SER A 100 2.66 23.32 -17.67
N VAL A 101 3.67 22.67 -18.28
CA VAL A 101 3.45 21.99 -19.59
C VAL A 101 3.91 20.52 -19.68
N CYS A 102 4.47 19.88 -18.64
CA CYS A 102 4.93 18.48 -18.80
C CYS A 102 3.99 17.38 -18.28
N CYS A 103 2.91 17.69 -17.54
CA CYS A 103 1.92 16.69 -17.13
C CYS A 103 0.78 16.47 -18.16
N SER A 104 0.77 17.20 -19.27
CA SER A 104 -0.21 17.05 -20.36
C SER A 104 0.05 15.84 -21.28
N ALA A 105 1.08 15.03 -21.01
CA ALA A 105 1.23 13.73 -21.66
C ALA A 105 0.06 12.77 -21.31
N ALA A 106 -0.62 12.96 -20.18
CA ALA A 106 -1.85 12.24 -19.87
C ALA A 106 -3.07 12.70 -20.68
N SER A 107 -3.08 13.95 -21.18
CA SER A 107 -4.16 14.47 -22.04
C SER A 107 -3.95 14.19 -23.54
N ASN A 108 -2.72 13.92 -24.00
CA ASN A 108 -2.44 13.61 -25.41
C ASN A 108 -2.80 12.17 -25.84
N ILE A 109 -3.38 11.36 -24.95
CA ILE A 109 -3.87 10.01 -25.30
C ILE A 109 -5.29 10.06 -25.92
N TYR A 110 -5.98 11.20 -25.87
CA TYR A 110 -7.42 11.28 -26.22
C TYR A 110 -7.77 11.59 -27.69
N ASP A 111 -6.81 11.61 -28.62
CA ASP A 111 -7.08 11.87 -30.04
C ASP A 111 -6.91 10.62 -30.94
N ARG A 112 -7.62 9.52 -30.59
CA ARG A 112 -7.82 8.37 -31.50
C ARG A 112 -9.23 8.42 -32.09
N GLY A 113 -9.40 9.31 -33.07
CA GLY A 113 -10.61 9.40 -33.88
C GLY A 113 -10.84 8.18 -34.77
N SER A 114 -12.09 7.71 -34.78
CA SER A 114 -12.82 7.12 -35.91
C SER A 114 -12.39 5.73 -36.41
N LEU A 115 -13.20 4.72 -36.07
CA LEU A 115 -13.73 3.66 -36.97
C LEU A 115 -14.39 2.54 -36.11
N ARG A 116 -15.59 2.77 -35.53
CA ARG A 116 -16.44 1.70 -34.91
C ARG A 116 -17.87 2.18 -34.53
N GLY A 117 -18.68 2.57 -35.51
CA GLY A 117 -20.00 3.22 -35.31
C GLY A 117 -21.07 2.45 -34.51
N ASN A 118 -21.05 1.11 -34.49
CA ASN A 118 -22.09 0.34 -33.76
C ASN A 118 -21.69 -0.02 -32.32
N SER A 119 -20.47 0.28 -31.90
CA SER A 119 -19.94 -0.05 -30.56
C SER A 119 -20.11 1.08 -29.54
N ILE A 120 -20.30 2.32 -29.98
CA ILE A 120 -20.21 3.51 -29.11
C ILE A 120 -21.47 3.65 -28.27
N LEU A 121 -22.65 3.42 -28.87
CA LEU A 121 -23.95 3.53 -28.19
C LEU A 121 -24.07 2.57 -27.00
N SER A 122 -23.48 1.37 -27.06
CA SER A 122 -23.50 0.45 -25.92
C SER A 122 -22.65 0.94 -24.74
N THR A 123 -21.54 1.64 -25.01
CA THR A 123 -20.59 2.07 -23.97
C THR A 123 -21.07 3.33 -23.26
N GLU A 124 -21.61 4.31 -23.98
CA GLU A 124 -22.22 5.51 -23.36
C GLU A 124 -23.42 5.13 -22.47
N THR A 125 -24.24 4.18 -22.95
CA THR A 125 -25.33 3.62 -22.16
C THR A 125 -24.81 2.91 -20.91
N TRP A 126 -23.65 2.26 -20.98
CA TRP A 126 -23.02 1.63 -19.82
C TRP A 126 -22.60 2.66 -18.78
N VAL A 127 -21.90 3.72 -19.19
CA VAL A 127 -21.44 4.79 -18.30
C VAL A 127 -22.62 5.47 -17.63
N SER A 128 -23.66 5.85 -18.38
CA SER A 128 -24.85 6.48 -17.82
C SER A 128 -25.58 5.59 -16.81
N ARG A 129 -25.64 4.27 -17.04
CA ARG A 129 -26.27 3.32 -16.11
C ARG A 129 -25.43 3.02 -14.86
N HIS A 130 -24.11 3.14 -14.95
CA HIS A 130 -23.18 2.68 -13.91
C HIS A 130 -22.31 3.80 -13.33
N MET A 131 -22.60 5.07 -13.65
CA MET A 131 -22.03 6.27 -13.02
C MET A 131 -22.44 6.46 -11.55
N ASN A 132 -23.01 5.43 -10.93
CA ASN A 132 -23.08 5.36 -9.48
C ASN A 132 -21.65 5.44 -8.91
N ASP A 133 -21.49 5.92 -7.68
CA ASP A 133 -20.21 6.09 -6.95
C ASP A 133 -19.38 4.79 -6.74
N ARG A 134 -19.80 3.68 -7.37
CA ARG A 134 -19.17 2.37 -7.27
C ARG A 134 -18.02 2.22 -8.27
N PHE A 135 -17.02 1.46 -7.85
CA PHE A 135 -15.86 1.16 -8.68
C PHE A 135 -16.22 0.44 -9.98
N TRP A 136 -15.63 0.89 -11.10
CA TRP A 136 -15.98 0.43 -12.44
C TRP A 136 -15.87 -1.09 -12.65
N LEU A 137 -14.85 -1.73 -12.06
CA LEU A 137 -14.71 -3.20 -12.14
C LEU A 137 -15.78 -3.94 -11.34
N TYR A 138 -16.30 -3.38 -10.24
CA TYR A 138 -17.44 -3.99 -9.54
C TYR A 138 -18.69 -3.99 -10.42
N ASN A 139 -18.95 -2.87 -11.12
CA ASN A 139 -20.07 -2.78 -12.05
C ASN A 139 -19.94 -3.83 -13.17
N TRP A 140 -18.74 -3.98 -13.73
CA TRP A 140 -18.48 -5.00 -14.75
C TRP A 140 -18.59 -6.44 -14.21
N ILE A 141 -18.08 -6.72 -13.00
CA ILE A 141 -18.22 -8.02 -12.31
C ILE A 141 -19.70 -8.42 -12.20
N ASP A 142 -20.54 -7.49 -11.77
CA ASP A 142 -21.95 -7.74 -11.54
C ASP A 142 -22.71 -7.93 -12.86
N GLU A 143 -22.42 -7.11 -13.87
CA GLU A 143 -22.98 -7.27 -15.22
C GLU A 143 -22.64 -8.63 -15.83
N LYS A 144 -21.40 -9.09 -15.64
CA LYS A 144 -20.97 -10.42 -16.12
C LYS A 144 -21.33 -11.56 -15.18
N ALA A 145 -22.02 -11.28 -14.07
CA ALA A 145 -22.39 -12.23 -13.04
C ALA A 145 -21.22 -13.11 -12.56
N ILE A 146 -20.03 -12.52 -12.42
CA ILE A 146 -18.82 -13.21 -11.96
C ILE A 146 -18.95 -13.40 -10.45
N LYS A 147 -19.09 -14.65 -9.99
CA LYS A 147 -19.31 -14.96 -8.56
C LYS A 147 -18.25 -15.88 -7.98
N SER A 148 -17.41 -16.48 -8.82
CA SER A 148 -16.46 -17.51 -8.42
C SER A 148 -15.13 -17.42 -9.18
N GLU A 149 -14.12 -18.09 -8.66
CA GLU A 149 -12.82 -18.23 -9.33
C GLU A 149 -12.94 -18.90 -10.72
N LYS A 150 -13.86 -19.85 -10.88
CA LYS A 150 -14.14 -20.49 -12.17
C LYS A 150 -14.65 -19.48 -13.20
N ASP A 151 -15.43 -18.49 -12.76
CA ASP A 151 -15.93 -17.43 -13.64
C ASP A 151 -14.79 -16.48 -14.04
N ILE A 152 -13.91 -16.13 -13.09
CA ILE A 152 -12.71 -15.33 -13.36
C ILE A 152 -11.84 -16.01 -14.43
N ASP A 153 -11.51 -17.28 -14.24
CA ASP A 153 -10.69 -18.02 -15.21
C ASP A 153 -11.34 -18.08 -16.59
N ARG A 154 -12.68 -18.21 -16.63
CA ARG A 154 -13.45 -18.25 -17.89
C ARG A 154 -13.38 -16.92 -18.62
N VAL A 155 -13.55 -15.80 -17.92
CA VAL A 155 -13.57 -14.46 -18.55
C VAL A 155 -12.16 -13.99 -18.94
N VAL A 156 -11.15 -14.25 -18.12
CA VAL A 156 -9.77 -13.83 -18.38
C VAL A 156 -9.13 -14.60 -19.56
N LYS A 157 -9.57 -15.85 -19.81
CA LYS A 157 -9.13 -16.63 -20.98
C LYS A 157 -9.70 -16.09 -22.30
N ARG A 158 -10.79 -15.32 -22.29
CA ARG A 158 -11.43 -14.79 -23.50
C ARG A 158 -10.73 -13.51 -23.95
N ARG A 159 -10.19 -13.50 -25.17
CA ARG A 159 -9.56 -12.30 -25.76
C ARG A 159 -10.52 -11.11 -25.85
N ALA A 160 -11.80 -11.38 -26.13
CA ALA A 160 -12.84 -10.35 -26.23
C ALA A 160 -13.04 -9.55 -24.94
N THR A 161 -12.79 -10.15 -23.78
CA THR A 161 -12.91 -9.50 -22.46
C THR A 161 -12.01 -8.28 -22.35
N PHE A 162 -10.77 -8.35 -22.84
CA PHE A 162 -9.83 -7.22 -22.75
C PHE A 162 -10.27 -6.06 -23.63
N GLY A 163 -10.70 -6.31 -24.87
CA GLY A 163 -11.21 -5.26 -25.76
C GLY A 163 -12.59 -4.70 -25.34
N GLU A 164 -13.33 -5.42 -24.50
CA GLU A 164 -14.52 -4.88 -23.84
C GLU A 164 -14.15 -3.95 -22.69
N LEU A 165 -13.31 -4.42 -21.76
CA LEU A 165 -12.83 -3.61 -20.63
C LEU A 165 -12.06 -2.37 -21.09
N GLU A 166 -11.31 -2.45 -22.20
CA GLU A 166 -10.59 -1.33 -22.80
C GLU A 166 -11.56 -0.23 -23.22
N ARG A 167 -12.61 -0.58 -23.99
CA ARG A 167 -13.65 0.37 -24.40
C ARG A 167 -14.38 0.99 -23.22
N ILE A 168 -14.64 0.21 -22.16
CA ILE A 168 -15.23 0.74 -20.92
C ILE A 168 -14.26 1.71 -20.24
N ALA A 169 -12.97 1.35 -20.16
CA ALA A 169 -11.96 2.14 -19.49
C ALA A 169 -11.67 3.47 -20.21
N GLU A 170 -11.70 3.50 -21.55
CA GLU A 170 -11.46 4.69 -22.38
C GLU A 170 -12.49 5.81 -22.17
N VAL A 171 -13.72 5.46 -21.80
CA VAL A 171 -14.81 6.44 -21.61
C VAL A 171 -14.97 6.92 -20.17
N ILE A 172 -14.27 6.30 -19.21
CA ILE A 172 -14.34 6.70 -17.81
C ILE A 172 -13.32 7.84 -17.59
N PRO A 173 -13.76 9.04 -17.19
CA PRO A 173 -12.85 10.15 -16.99
C PRO A 173 -11.88 9.87 -15.85
N TYR A 174 -10.67 10.41 -16.00
CA TYR A 174 -9.71 10.41 -14.91
C TYR A 174 -10.11 11.49 -13.89
N THR A 175 -10.33 11.11 -12.63
CA THR A 175 -10.73 12.02 -11.55
C THR A 175 -9.93 11.77 -10.27
N THR A 176 -9.38 12.86 -9.74
CA THR A 176 -8.78 12.94 -8.40
C THR A 176 -9.61 13.84 -7.48
N GLU A 177 -10.89 14.02 -7.78
CA GLU A 177 -11.76 14.94 -7.04
C GLU A 177 -11.86 14.58 -5.56
N GLU A 178 -12.20 15.60 -4.77
CA GLU A 178 -12.41 15.46 -3.34
C GLU A 178 -13.49 14.41 -3.04
N VAL A 179 -13.26 13.63 -1.99
CA VAL A 179 -14.22 12.62 -1.55
C VAL A 179 -15.24 13.29 -0.63
N SER A 180 -16.49 13.35 -1.06
CA SER A 180 -17.59 13.72 -0.16
C SER A 180 -17.91 12.53 0.75
N HIS A 181 -17.40 12.56 1.97
CA HIS A 181 -17.74 11.59 3.00
C HIS A 181 -17.79 12.24 4.38
N GLU A 182 -18.84 11.91 5.14
CA GLU A 182 -18.97 12.32 6.53
C GLU A 182 -18.25 11.32 7.43
N GLY A 183 -17.34 11.82 8.27
CA GLY A 183 -16.61 11.00 9.25
C GLY A 183 -15.12 10.84 8.91
N PRO A 184 -14.36 10.16 9.78
CA PRO A 184 -12.95 9.88 9.57
C PRO A 184 -12.73 8.92 8.40
N TYR A 185 -11.84 9.28 7.49
CA TYR A 185 -11.31 8.36 6.50
C TYR A 185 -9.81 8.57 6.33
N ALA A 186 -9.12 7.56 5.82
CA ALA A 186 -7.70 7.63 5.50
C ALA A 186 -7.47 7.31 4.02
N LEU A 187 -6.45 7.92 3.42
CA LEU A 187 -5.95 7.51 2.11
C LEU A 187 -4.96 6.38 2.29
N ALA A 188 -5.25 5.22 1.69
CA ALA A 188 -4.29 4.13 1.57
C ALA A 188 -3.16 4.56 0.63
N GLY A 189 -1.92 4.57 1.11
CA GLY A 189 -0.71 4.78 0.31
C GLY A 189 -0.41 3.59 -0.60
N ARG A 190 0.57 3.74 -1.49
CA ARG A 190 1.10 2.62 -2.28
C ARG A 190 1.64 1.53 -1.34
N GLY A 191 1.60 0.28 -1.81
CA GLY A 191 1.78 -0.90 -0.95
C GLY A 191 0.54 -1.32 -0.14
N MET A 192 -0.56 -0.54 -0.14
CA MET A 192 -1.84 -0.94 0.47
C MET A 192 -3.09 -0.47 -0.28
N ASP A 193 -2.95 0.34 -1.35
CA ASP A 193 -4.05 0.93 -2.10
C ASP A 193 -4.70 0.01 -3.15
N LEU A 194 -4.41 -1.29 -3.07
CA LEU A 194 -4.94 -2.37 -3.91
C LEU A 194 -4.52 -2.31 -5.39
N THR A 195 -3.65 -1.38 -5.76
CA THR A 195 -3.19 -1.21 -7.15
C THR A 195 -2.17 -2.28 -7.56
N GLY A 196 -1.36 -2.74 -6.60
CA GLY A 196 -0.16 -3.53 -6.83
C GLY A 196 1.06 -2.71 -7.24
N GLU A 197 0.99 -1.38 -7.26
CA GLU A 197 2.16 -0.53 -7.50
C GLU A 197 3.02 -0.38 -6.24
N LEU A 198 4.35 -0.42 -6.43
CA LEU A 198 5.36 -0.64 -5.39
C LEU A 198 5.19 -1.97 -4.63
N ASP A 199 4.39 -2.89 -5.17
CA ASP A 199 4.06 -4.15 -4.53
C ASP A 199 3.90 -5.26 -5.57
N CYS A 200 3.36 -6.40 -5.18
CA CYS A 200 3.15 -7.58 -5.97
C CYS A 200 1.71 -7.70 -6.46
N TYR A 201 1.53 -7.94 -7.75
CA TYR A 201 0.23 -8.20 -8.39
C TYR A 201 -0.32 -9.61 -8.11
N ALA A 202 0.40 -10.47 -7.38
CA ALA A 202 -0.10 -11.79 -7.04
C ALA A 202 -1.25 -11.67 -6.04
N TRP A 203 -2.32 -12.42 -6.28
CA TRP A 203 -3.51 -12.47 -5.44
C TRP A 203 -3.19 -12.59 -3.93
N ASN A 204 -2.29 -13.52 -3.56
CA ASN A 204 -1.93 -13.73 -2.16
C ASN A 204 -1.23 -12.52 -1.52
N CYS A 205 -0.47 -11.73 -2.28
CA CYS A 205 0.14 -10.50 -1.78
C CYS A 205 -0.92 -9.42 -1.56
N GLN A 206 -1.81 -9.22 -2.55
CA GLN A 206 -2.90 -8.26 -2.43
C GLN A 206 -3.84 -8.58 -1.27
N LYS A 207 -4.14 -9.86 -1.04
CA LYS A 207 -4.91 -10.28 0.14
C LYS A 207 -4.22 -9.87 1.44
N LYS A 208 -2.91 -10.12 1.57
CA LYS A 208 -2.14 -9.70 2.75
C LYS A 208 -2.12 -8.17 2.92
N GLN A 209 -2.09 -7.41 1.83
CA GLN A 209 -2.20 -5.94 1.90
C GLN A 209 -3.54 -5.52 2.48
N VAL A 210 -4.65 -6.17 2.10
CA VAL A 210 -5.97 -5.94 2.73
C VAL A 210 -5.90 -6.22 4.23
N ASP A 211 -5.29 -7.34 4.63
CA ASP A 211 -5.15 -7.70 6.04
C ASP A 211 -4.34 -6.65 6.83
N VAL A 212 -3.22 -6.17 6.26
CA VAL A 212 -2.39 -5.11 6.86
C VAL A 212 -3.14 -3.77 6.89
N LEU A 213 -3.85 -3.43 5.81
CA LEU A 213 -4.60 -2.19 5.69
C LEU A 213 -5.67 -2.10 6.77
N PHE A 214 -6.51 -3.14 6.88
CA PHE A 214 -7.60 -3.16 7.85
C PHE A 214 -7.06 -3.26 9.29
N SER A 215 -6.03 -4.05 9.56
CA SER A 215 -5.46 -4.11 10.93
C SER A 215 -4.90 -2.77 11.44
N ARG A 216 -4.50 -1.86 10.53
CA ARG A 216 -3.96 -0.54 10.88
C ARG A 216 -4.94 0.63 10.86
N THR A 217 -6.05 0.51 10.12
CA THR A 217 -6.95 1.66 9.91
C THR A 217 -8.33 1.45 10.51
N TRP A 218 -8.73 0.19 10.71
CA TRP A 218 -10.09 -0.18 11.09
C TRP A 218 -10.53 0.37 12.45
N HIS A 219 -9.62 0.47 13.41
CA HIS A 219 -9.93 0.90 14.77
C HIS A 219 -10.30 2.38 14.89
N TYR A 220 -10.01 3.19 13.87
CA TYR A 220 -10.20 4.64 13.93
C TYR A 220 -11.03 5.18 12.76
N PHE A 221 -10.82 4.67 11.55
CA PHE A 221 -11.41 5.20 10.32
C PHE A 221 -12.69 4.45 9.92
N ASP A 222 -13.68 5.17 9.39
CA ASP A 222 -14.94 4.61 8.87
C ASP A 222 -14.79 4.08 7.45
N LYS A 223 -14.04 4.83 6.64
CA LYS A 223 -13.73 4.47 5.26
C LYS A 223 -12.25 4.59 4.98
N ILE A 224 -11.83 3.88 3.95
CA ILE A 224 -10.47 3.93 3.44
C ILE A 224 -10.55 4.25 1.95
N VAL A 225 -9.86 5.31 1.54
CA VAL A 225 -9.74 5.67 0.13
C VAL A 225 -8.63 4.81 -0.47
N VAL A 226 -8.97 4.01 -1.48
CA VAL A 226 -8.08 3.08 -2.19
C VAL A 226 -8.16 3.33 -3.68
N THR A 227 -7.23 2.81 -4.49
CA THR A 227 -7.21 3.09 -5.93
C THR A 227 -7.60 1.88 -6.79
N GLY A 228 -7.17 0.67 -6.43
CA GLY A 228 -7.43 -0.54 -7.23
C GLY A 228 -6.92 -0.44 -8.68
N LEU A 229 -7.35 -1.35 -9.56
CA LEU A 229 -7.00 -1.26 -10.99
C LEU A 229 -7.81 -0.15 -11.69
N THR A 230 -7.20 1.02 -11.88
CA THR A 230 -7.87 2.16 -12.51
C THR A 230 -8.06 1.97 -14.01
N PRO A 231 -9.07 2.64 -14.64
CA PRO A 231 -9.25 2.64 -16.08
C PRO A 231 -7.98 3.02 -16.86
N THR A 232 -7.37 4.15 -16.51
CA THR A 232 -6.13 4.63 -17.13
C THR A 232 -5.00 3.62 -17.02
N ARG A 233 -4.84 2.99 -15.85
CA ARG A 233 -3.79 1.99 -15.62
C ARG A 233 -4.05 0.71 -16.44
N PHE A 234 -5.31 0.31 -16.57
CA PHE A 234 -5.71 -0.80 -17.41
C PHE A 234 -5.35 -0.56 -18.88
N CYS A 235 -5.66 0.62 -19.42
CA CYS A 235 -5.29 0.99 -20.80
C CYS A 235 -3.76 1.01 -20.99
N GLN A 236 -3.01 1.63 -20.07
CA GLN A 236 -1.54 1.62 -20.11
C GLN A 236 -0.96 0.20 -20.11
N MET A 237 -1.55 -0.72 -19.34
CA MET A 237 -1.15 -2.13 -19.32
C MET A 237 -1.42 -2.81 -20.67
N LEU A 238 -2.47 -2.41 -21.41
CA LEU A 238 -2.76 -2.94 -22.74
C LEU A 238 -1.80 -2.40 -23.81
N ASP A 239 -1.46 -1.11 -23.75
CA ASP A 239 -0.55 -0.45 -24.69
C ASP A 239 0.91 -0.89 -24.49
N SER A 240 1.29 -1.23 -23.26
CA SER A 240 2.63 -1.71 -22.97
C SER A 240 2.98 -3.03 -23.68
N SER A 241 4.29 -3.26 -23.86
CA SER A 241 4.83 -4.52 -24.37
C SER A 241 4.75 -5.68 -23.37
N TYR A 242 3.93 -5.59 -22.31
CA TYR A 242 3.76 -6.68 -21.36
C TYR A 242 3.21 -7.92 -22.03
N ASP A 243 3.76 -9.07 -21.63
CA ASP A 243 3.29 -10.37 -22.09
C ASP A 243 1.81 -10.57 -21.76
N SER A 244 1.11 -11.27 -22.66
CA SER A 244 -0.32 -11.55 -22.52
C SER A 244 -0.66 -12.32 -21.24
N GLN A 245 0.25 -13.15 -20.71
CA GLN A 245 0.04 -13.85 -19.44
C GLN A 245 0.11 -12.89 -18.25
N PHE A 246 1.00 -11.90 -18.30
CA PHE A 246 1.07 -10.88 -17.25
C PHE A 246 -0.24 -10.08 -17.16
N ARG A 247 -0.79 -9.65 -18.30
CA ARG A 247 -2.09 -8.94 -18.34
C ARG A 247 -3.22 -9.78 -17.76
N LYS A 248 -3.24 -11.08 -18.08
CA LYS A 248 -4.20 -12.05 -17.52
C LYS A 248 -4.02 -12.22 -16.03
N LEU A 249 -2.78 -12.34 -15.56
CA LEU A 249 -2.46 -12.45 -14.14
C LEU A 249 -2.98 -11.23 -13.37
N VAL A 250 -2.64 -10.01 -13.82
CA VAL A 250 -3.06 -8.76 -13.16
C VAL A 250 -4.59 -8.66 -13.10
N LEU A 251 -5.28 -8.87 -14.23
CA LEU A 251 -6.74 -8.82 -14.25
C LEU A 251 -7.35 -9.89 -13.34
N ALA A 252 -6.87 -11.13 -13.42
CA ALA A 252 -7.41 -12.22 -12.61
C ALA A 252 -7.18 -12.00 -11.10
N SER A 253 -6.02 -11.50 -10.68
CA SER A 253 -5.74 -11.14 -9.29
C SER A 253 -6.67 -10.04 -8.79
N GLN A 254 -6.88 -8.99 -9.59
CA GLN A 254 -7.77 -7.89 -9.25
C GLN A 254 -9.23 -8.35 -9.13
N LEU A 255 -9.70 -9.22 -10.02
CA LEU A 255 -11.05 -9.80 -9.89
C LEU A 255 -11.18 -10.67 -8.62
N ARG A 256 -10.16 -11.48 -8.29
CA ARG A 256 -10.15 -12.28 -7.05
C ARG A 256 -10.20 -11.38 -5.81
N LEU A 257 -9.44 -10.29 -5.83
CA LEU A 257 -9.41 -9.29 -4.77
C LEU A 257 -10.77 -8.64 -4.55
N LEU A 258 -11.43 -8.20 -5.61
CA LEU A 258 -12.75 -7.59 -5.50
C LEU A 258 -13.81 -8.57 -4.98
N LEU A 259 -13.78 -9.84 -5.41
CA LEU A 259 -14.67 -10.88 -4.86
C LEU A 259 -14.38 -11.16 -3.38
N TYR A 260 -13.11 -11.20 -2.99
CA TYR A 260 -12.73 -11.38 -1.60
C TYR A 260 -13.18 -10.23 -0.70
N LEU A 261 -12.98 -8.98 -1.14
CA LEU A 261 -13.46 -7.79 -0.42
C LEU A 261 -14.97 -7.82 -0.20
N ARG A 262 -15.72 -8.36 -1.16
CA ARG A 262 -17.17 -8.57 -1.01
C ARG A 262 -17.48 -9.69 0.00
N ASP A 263 -16.79 -10.83 -0.07
CA ASP A 263 -16.98 -11.97 0.84
C ASP A 263 -16.71 -11.64 2.32
N ILE A 264 -15.73 -10.76 2.58
CA ILE A 264 -15.41 -10.31 3.93
C ILE A 264 -16.23 -9.08 4.37
N GLY A 265 -17.10 -8.54 3.50
CA GLY A 265 -17.90 -7.34 3.78
C GLY A 265 -17.13 -6.02 3.75
N ALA A 266 -15.88 -6.02 3.29
CA ALA A 266 -15.02 -4.83 3.24
C ALA A 266 -15.44 -3.83 2.16
N GLU A 267 -16.20 -4.27 1.14
CA GLU A 267 -16.64 -3.41 0.04
C GLU A 267 -17.29 -2.11 0.53
N ALA A 268 -18.12 -2.19 1.58
CA ALA A 268 -18.79 -1.03 2.14
C ALA A 268 -17.82 -0.04 2.82
N ASN A 269 -16.62 -0.46 3.21
CA ASN A 269 -15.64 0.36 3.93
C ASN A 269 -14.58 1.00 3.02
N LEU A 270 -14.68 0.78 1.71
CA LEU A 270 -13.71 1.28 0.74
C LEU A 270 -14.32 2.34 -0.17
N ILE A 271 -13.55 3.37 -0.45
CA ILE A 271 -13.88 4.40 -1.45
C ILE A 271 -12.82 4.32 -2.54
N PHE A 272 -13.21 3.94 -3.75
CA PHE A 272 -12.28 3.84 -4.86
C PHE A 272 -12.07 5.22 -5.52
N ARG A 273 -10.82 5.70 -5.53
CA ARG A 273 -10.40 6.97 -6.15
C ARG A 273 -9.04 6.85 -6.80
N GLN A 274 -8.87 7.52 -7.93
CA GLN A 274 -7.57 7.57 -8.59
C GLN A 274 -6.66 8.54 -7.84
N LYS A 275 -5.37 8.19 -7.80
CA LYS A 275 -4.31 9.04 -7.27
C LYS A 275 -3.67 9.83 -8.38
N THR A 276 -3.15 11.00 -8.03
CA THR A 276 -2.30 11.82 -8.91
C THR A 276 -1.22 10.95 -9.56
N PRO A 277 -0.91 11.08 -10.85
CA PRO A 277 0.08 10.23 -11.49
C PRO A 277 1.48 10.48 -10.90
N ALA A 278 2.24 9.42 -10.68
CA ALA A 278 3.62 9.53 -10.21
C ALA A 278 4.55 9.99 -11.34
N CYS A 279 5.28 11.09 -11.14
CA CYS A 279 6.25 11.60 -12.11
C CYS A 279 7.69 11.33 -11.64
N ARG A 280 8.36 10.38 -12.31
CA ARG A 280 9.76 10.02 -12.00
C ARG A 280 10.78 11.04 -12.50
N GLN A 281 10.44 11.81 -13.53
CA GLN A 281 11.33 12.78 -14.14
C GLN A 281 11.49 14.04 -13.26
N HIS A 282 10.38 14.55 -12.72
CA HIS A 282 10.34 15.79 -11.94
C HIS A 282 10.13 15.52 -10.44
N PHE A 283 10.54 14.35 -9.95
CA PHE A 283 10.26 13.94 -8.57
C PHE A 283 10.85 14.89 -7.53
N GLU A 284 12.03 15.48 -7.78
CA GLU A 284 12.63 16.46 -6.85
C GLU A 284 11.84 17.76 -6.76
N GLU A 285 11.34 18.25 -7.89
CA GLU A 285 10.47 19.43 -7.93
C GLU A 285 9.21 19.16 -7.11
N HIS A 286 8.56 18.03 -7.36
CA HIS A 286 7.35 17.66 -6.63
C HIS A 286 7.60 17.36 -5.15
N LEU A 287 8.78 16.85 -4.76
CA LEU A 287 9.18 16.74 -3.35
C LEU A 287 9.23 18.13 -2.69
N ARG A 288 9.85 19.12 -3.34
CA ARG A 288 9.92 20.50 -2.84
C ARG A 288 8.53 21.13 -2.74
N GLU A 289 7.71 21.01 -3.78
CA GLU A 289 6.30 21.47 -3.78
C GLU A 289 5.47 20.80 -2.69
N SER A 290 5.80 19.56 -2.33
CA SER A 290 5.14 18.82 -1.27
C SER A 290 5.67 19.13 0.13
N GLY A 291 6.62 20.06 0.29
CA GLY A 291 7.22 20.39 1.59
C GLY A 291 8.20 19.33 2.10
N LEU A 292 8.72 18.48 1.21
CA LEU A 292 9.69 17.42 1.50
C LEU A 292 11.08 17.75 0.94
N SER A 293 11.48 19.02 0.97
CA SER A 293 12.79 19.45 0.48
C SER A 293 13.95 18.73 1.18
N HIS A 294 13.81 18.43 2.47
CA HIS A 294 14.80 17.67 3.24
C HIS A 294 15.09 16.28 2.66
N LEU A 295 14.16 15.65 1.93
CA LEU A 295 14.41 14.38 1.26
C LEU A 295 15.21 14.53 -0.02
N VAL A 296 15.13 15.69 -0.68
CA VAL A 296 16.02 16.00 -1.80
C VAL A 296 17.45 16.15 -1.29
N ASP A 297 17.62 16.86 -0.17
CA ASP A 297 18.93 17.04 0.46
C ASP A 297 19.50 15.72 1.02
N ALA A 298 18.62 14.85 1.54
CA ALA A 298 18.98 13.52 2.04
C ALA A 298 18.99 12.42 0.96
N ALA A 299 18.74 12.74 -0.30
CA ALA A 299 18.65 11.72 -1.36
C ALA A 299 19.96 10.95 -1.54
N ALA A 300 21.09 11.65 -1.59
CA ALA A 300 22.41 11.03 -1.75
C ALA A 300 22.75 10.01 -0.64
N PRO A 301 22.70 10.36 0.67
CA PRO A 301 23.00 9.39 1.72
C PRO A 301 22.02 8.22 1.77
N LEU A 302 20.73 8.43 1.48
CA LEU A 302 19.75 7.34 1.41
C LEU A 302 20.02 6.39 0.23
N VAL A 303 20.41 6.93 -0.92
CA VAL A 303 20.79 6.11 -2.10
C VAL A 303 22.04 5.30 -1.81
N ASP A 304 23.03 5.89 -1.13
CA ASP A 304 24.25 5.17 -0.76
C ASP A 304 23.96 4.06 0.27
N GLU A 305 23.05 4.29 1.22
CA GLU A 305 22.55 3.27 2.15
C GLU A 305 21.84 2.12 1.42
N LEU A 306 20.91 2.46 0.51
CA LEU A 306 20.20 1.48 -0.31
C LEU A 306 21.18 0.66 -1.18
N ALA A 307 22.17 1.30 -1.78
CA ALA A 307 23.17 0.63 -2.61
C ALA A 307 24.05 -0.32 -1.80
N LEU A 308 24.38 0.05 -0.56
CA LEU A 308 25.22 -0.74 0.34
C LEU A 308 24.49 -1.97 0.90
N ALA A 309 23.25 -1.81 1.35
CA ALA A 309 22.47 -2.89 1.96
C ALA A 309 21.63 -3.70 0.96
N GLY A 310 21.47 -3.19 -0.27
CA GLY A 310 20.66 -3.81 -1.31
C GLY A 310 21.36 -4.96 -2.02
N HIS A 311 20.58 -5.96 -2.40
CA HIS A 311 21.03 -7.04 -3.28
C HIS A 311 20.42 -6.85 -4.66
N TYR A 312 21.24 -6.96 -5.72
CA TYR A 312 20.75 -6.85 -7.09
C TYR A 312 21.23 -7.99 -7.97
N THR A 313 20.43 -8.31 -8.99
CA THR A 313 20.82 -9.23 -10.07
C THR A 313 20.53 -8.60 -11.42
N ILE A 314 21.29 -8.97 -12.45
CA ILE A 314 21.09 -8.50 -13.83
C ILE A 314 20.45 -9.62 -14.63
N ASP A 315 19.16 -9.48 -14.95
CA ASP A 315 18.37 -10.52 -15.62
C ASP A 315 18.60 -10.55 -17.13
N ARG A 316 18.83 -9.38 -17.73
CA ARG A 316 18.99 -9.22 -19.18
C ARG A 316 19.91 -8.06 -19.48
N ARG A 317 20.77 -8.26 -20.48
CA ARG A 317 21.64 -7.21 -21.04
C ARG A 317 21.17 -6.89 -22.45
N CYS A 318 20.88 -5.63 -22.69
CA CYS A 318 20.64 -5.05 -24.00
C CYS A 318 21.85 -4.17 -24.37
N ASP A 319 21.91 -3.71 -25.62
CA ASP A 319 23.06 -2.93 -26.12
C ASP A 319 23.20 -1.57 -25.40
N ASP A 320 22.09 -0.97 -24.99
CA ASP A 320 21.98 0.36 -24.38
C ASP A 320 21.62 0.34 -22.89
N HIS A 321 21.03 -0.75 -22.38
CA HIS A 321 20.61 -0.87 -20.97
C HIS A 321 20.75 -2.27 -20.37
N LEU A 322 20.80 -2.33 -19.03
CA LEU A 322 20.76 -3.53 -18.21
C LEU A 322 19.43 -3.58 -17.48
N HIS A 323 18.71 -4.70 -17.59
CA HIS A 323 17.57 -4.98 -16.74
C HIS A 323 18.03 -5.60 -15.43
N TYR A 324 17.51 -5.09 -14.32
CA TYR A 324 17.88 -5.52 -12.98
C TYR A 324 16.68 -5.97 -12.16
N THR A 325 16.93 -6.84 -11.17
CA THR A 325 16.12 -6.96 -9.96
C THR A 325 16.88 -6.39 -8.77
N PHE A 326 16.15 -5.81 -7.81
CA PHE A 326 16.70 -5.19 -6.60
C PHE A 326 15.87 -5.57 -5.38
N GLU A 327 16.53 -6.11 -4.36
CA GLU A 327 15.95 -6.53 -3.08
C GLU A 327 16.57 -5.72 -1.95
N HIS A 328 15.77 -5.22 -1.03
CA HIS A 328 16.27 -4.45 0.11
C HIS A 328 15.30 -4.57 1.30
N PRO A 329 15.77 -4.61 2.56
CA PRO A 329 14.91 -4.77 3.75
C PRO A 329 13.84 -3.67 3.94
N LEU A 330 14.09 -2.47 3.43
CA LEU A 330 13.13 -1.34 3.45
C LEU A 330 12.07 -1.39 2.34
N LEU A 331 12.13 -2.40 1.45
CA LEU A 331 11.20 -2.58 0.35
C LEU A 331 10.36 -3.84 0.61
N GLU A 332 9.09 -3.76 0.26
CA GLU A 332 8.11 -4.82 0.50
C GLU A 332 8.36 -6.01 -0.44
N HIS A 333 8.86 -5.69 -1.63
CA HIS A 333 9.03 -6.62 -2.73
C HIS A 333 10.26 -6.29 -3.57
N VAL A 334 10.71 -7.31 -4.31
CA VAL A 334 11.76 -7.18 -5.32
C VAL A 334 11.31 -6.15 -6.36
N GLN A 335 12.15 -5.15 -6.58
CA GLN A 335 11.92 -4.14 -7.61
C GLN A 335 12.62 -4.54 -8.89
N SER A 336 12.04 -4.19 -10.03
CA SER A 336 12.65 -4.42 -11.33
C SER A 336 12.69 -3.13 -12.13
N GLY A 337 13.76 -2.92 -12.87
CA GLY A 337 13.95 -1.72 -13.67
C GLY A 337 15.02 -1.89 -14.74
N ALA A 338 15.47 -0.77 -15.28
CA ALA A 338 16.57 -0.72 -16.23
C ALA A 338 17.50 0.47 -15.96
N VAL A 339 18.79 0.26 -16.16
CA VAL A 339 19.86 1.28 -16.04
C VAL A 339 20.79 1.20 -17.25
N GLY A 340 21.62 2.21 -17.52
CA GLY A 340 22.51 2.22 -18.70
C GLY A 340 23.53 1.07 -18.74
N ALA A 341 23.85 0.55 -19.94
CA ALA A 341 24.70 -0.62 -20.16
C ALA A 341 26.18 -0.49 -19.72
N GLY A 342 26.69 0.75 -19.58
CA GLY A 342 28.11 1.01 -19.28
C GLY A 342 28.51 0.96 -17.80
N LEU A 343 27.57 0.70 -16.89
CA LEU A 343 27.80 0.80 -15.45
C LEU A 343 28.30 -0.54 -14.87
N VAL A 344 29.27 -0.48 -13.94
CA VAL A 344 29.85 -1.66 -13.28
C VAL A 344 30.10 -1.41 -11.80
N GLY A 345 30.23 -2.47 -11.00
CA GLY A 345 30.65 -2.39 -9.60
C GLY A 345 29.74 -1.52 -8.72
N GLU A 346 30.34 -0.61 -7.97
CA GLU A 346 29.65 0.32 -7.07
C GLU A 346 28.79 1.34 -7.82
N ASP A 347 29.25 1.82 -8.98
CA ASP A 347 28.48 2.76 -9.81
C ASP A 347 27.17 2.15 -10.30
N LEU A 348 27.19 0.85 -10.65
CA LEU A 348 25.99 0.11 -11.02
C LEU A 348 25.02 -0.04 -9.84
N ALA A 349 25.52 -0.43 -8.67
CA ALA A 349 24.70 -0.57 -7.46
C ALA A 349 24.02 0.75 -7.09
N ARG A 350 24.77 1.85 -7.13
CA ARG A 350 24.28 3.20 -6.84
C ARG A 350 23.26 3.69 -7.87
N ALA A 351 23.49 3.42 -9.15
CA ALA A 351 22.53 3.77 -10.20
C ALA A 351 21.21 3.01 -10.05
N ILE A 352 21.25 1.72 -9.70
CA ILE A 352 20.07 0.91 -9.40
C ILE A 352 19.33 1.48 -8.18
N ALA A 353 20.05 1.72 -7.08
CA ALA A 353 19.47 2.29 -5.86
C ALA A 353 18.82 3.67 -6.12
N MET A 354 19.46 4.51 -6.94
CA MET A 354 18.89 5.80 -7.36
C MET A 354 17.62 5.62 -8.20
N ASP A 355 17.59 4.67 -9.14
CA ASP A 355 16.40 4.38 -9.96
C ASP A 355 15.21 3.94 -9.10
N VAL A 356 15.47 3.08 -8.11
CA VAL A 356 14.49 2.64 -7.10
C VAL A 356 14.04 3.80 -6.21
N PHE A 357 14.97 4.60 -5.69
CA PHE A 357 14.66 5.78 -4.88
C PHE A 357 13.73 6.74 -5.64
N LYS A 358 14.07 7.07 -6.90
CA LYS A 358 13.24 7.92 -7.78
C LYS A 358 11.83 7.37 -7.95
N LEU A 359 11.70 6.06 -8.16
CA LEU A 359 10.41 5.40 -8.29
C LEU A 359 9.58 5.59 -7.00
N TYR A 360 10.15 5.26 -5.85
CA TYR A 360 9.46 5.35 -4.57
C TYR A 360 9.10 6.79 -4.19
N SER A 361 10.01 7.75 -4.40
CA SER A 361 9.75 9.16 -4.14
C SER A 361 8.64 9.72 -5.03
N ALA A 362 8.61 9.37 -6.33
CA ALA A 362 7.55 9.80 -7.23
C ALA A 362 6.16 9.34 -6.78
N HIS A 363 6.06 8.09 -6.33
CA HIS A 363 4.83 7.51 -5.80
C HIS A 363 4.43 8.12 -4.44
N MET A 364 5.39 8.34 -3.54
CA MET A 364 5.13 9.00 -2.25
C MET A 364 4.57 10.40 -2.44
N VAL A 365 5.16 11.18 -3.36
CA VAL A 365 4.66 12.53 -3.65
C VAL A 365 3.25 12.50 -4.25
N ALA A 366 3.00 11.57 -5.18
CA ALA A 366 1.65 11.35 -5.71
C ALA A 366 0.63 11.02 -4.59
N ASP A 367 1.03 10.20 -3.62
CA ASP A 367 0.20 9.84 -2.47
C ASP A 367 -0.07 11.06 -1.57
N ILE A 368 0.96 11.84 -1.21
CA ILE A 368 0.81 13.05 -0.38
C ILE A 368 -0.06 14.09 -1.06
N ARG A 369 0.16 14.31 -2.36
CA ARG A 369 -0.65 15.27 -3.12
C ARG A 369 -2.11 14.80 -3.16
N THR A 370 -2.34 13.52 -3.39
CA THR A 370 -3.69 12.96 -3.36
C THR A 370 -4.30 13.09 -1.97
N SER A 371 -3.55 12.81 -0.90
CA SER A 371 -4.02 12.90 0.48
C SER A 371 -4.49 14.31 0.83
N ARG A 372 -3.78 15.33 0.34
CA ARG A 372 -4.16 16.74 0.46
C ARG A 372 -5.43 17.08 -0.32
N ILE A 373 -5.54 16.58 -1.56
CA ILE A 373 -6.73 16.83 -2.40
C ILE A 373 -7.97 16.19 -1.77
N VAL A 374 -7.86 14.95 -1.29
CA VAL A 374 -8.96 14.25 -0.61
C VAL A 374 -9.07 14.61 0.87
N LYS A 375 -8.25 15.53 1.39
CA LYS A 375 -8.23 15.96 2.80
C LYS A 375 -8.21 14.81 3.82
N ALA A 376 -7.46 13.75 3.50
CA ALA A 376 -7.32 12.57 4.36
C ALA A 376 -5.87 12.39 4.82
N PRO A 377 -5.65 11.86 6.03
CA PRO A 377 -4.34 11.37 6.44
C PRO A 377 -3.86 10.23 5.54
N LEU A 378 -2.57 10.20 5.26
CA LEU A 378 -1.94 9.18 4.44
C LEU A 378 -1.51 7.98 5.29
N ALA A 379 -2.13 6.82 5.08
CA ALA A 379 -1.68 5.56 5.62
C ALA A 379 -0.55 5.01 4.74
N ALA A 380 0.70 5.01 5.22
CA ALA A 380 1.84 4.43 4.52
C ALA A 380 2.36 3.19 5.26
N VAL A 381 2.46 2.05 4.56
CA VAL A 381 3.10 0.82 5.08
C VAL A 381 4.48 0.62 4.52
N VAL A 382 4.75 1.24 3.37
CA VAL A 382 6.00 1.06 2.66
C VAL A 382 7.17 1.51 3.53
N GLY A 383 8.13 0.62 3.80
CA GLY A 383 9.22 0.84 4.74
C GLY A 383 10.00 2.11 4.43
N LEU A 384 10.39 2.28 3.16
CA LEU A 384 11.08 3.48 2.69
C LEU A 384 10.22 4.76 2.82
N HIS A 385 8.91 4.69 2.57
CA HIS A 385 8.01 5.84 2.75
C HIS A 385 7.84 6.18 4.23
N ARG A 386 7.69 5.18 5.10
CA ARG A 386 7.58 5.38 6.55
C ARG A 386 8.83 6.07 7.10
N GLU A 387 10.00 5.52 6.81
CA GLU A 387 11.29 6.07 7.26
C GLU A 387 11.50 7.53 6.82
N THR A 388 11.08 7.87 5.61
CA THR A 388 11.20 9.23 5.08
C THR A 388 10.13 10.18 5.62
N LEU A 389 8.89 9.73 5.79
CA LEU A 389 7.79 10.54 6.33
C LEU A 389 7.92 10.81 7.83
N TYR A 390 8.53 9.91 8.61
CA TYR A 390 8.74 10.15 10.06
C TYR A 390 9.67 11.31 10.38
N ARG A 391 10.45 11.77 9.40
CA ARG A 391 11.34 12.93 9.58
C ARG A 391 10.59 14.26 9.49
N VAL A 392 9.27 14.24 9.25
CA VAL A 392 8.40 15.42 9.24
C VAL A 392 7.87 15.69 10.66
N PRO A 393 8.23 16.82 11.30
CA PRO A 393 8.15 16.99 12.75
C PRO A 393 6.80 17.51 13.30
N ALA A 394 5.66 16.97 12.86
CA ALA A 394 4.39 17.30 13.51
C ALA A 394 3.52 16.06 13.70
N ALA A 395 3.39 15.61 14.94
CA ALA A 395 2.41 14.60 15.30
C ALA A 395 1.01 15.20 15.28
N ASP A 396 0.20 14.79 14.31
CA ASP A 396 -1.24 15.07 14.30
C ASP A 396 -2.04 13.85 14.80
N GLU A 397 -3.30 14.08 15.20
CA GLU A 397 -4.19 13.04 15.73
C GLU A 397 -4.30 11.81 14.82
N HIS A 398 -4.37 12.02 13.50
CA HIS A 398 -4.54 10.95 12.53
C HIS A 398 -3.24 10.18 12.28
N SER A 399 -2.10 10.88 12.25
CA SER A 399 -0.78 10.25 12.14
C SER A 399 -0.55 9.30 13.32
N ILE A 400 -0.91 9.70 14.53
CA ILE A 400 -0.83 8.85 15.73
C ILE A 400 -1.81 7.68 15.63
N ALA A 401 -3.04 7.92 15.16
CA ALA A 401 -4.03 6.86 14.99
C ALA A 401 -3.57 5.76 14.01
N LEU A 402 -2.87 6.15 12.94
CA LEU A 402 -2.29 5.22 11.95
C LEU A 402 -1.10 4.42 12.49
N GLU A 403 -0.33 5.00 13.42
CA GLU A 403 0.79 4.33 14.10
C GLU A 403 0.37 3.52 15.31
N LEU A 404 -0.89 3.61 15.75
CA LEU A 404 -1.43 2.83 16.84
C LEU A 404 -1.50 1.35 16.44
N GLY A 405 -0.39 0.65 16.61
CA GLY A 405 -0.33 -0.80 16.50
C GLY A 405 -1.11 -1.42 17.64
N LEU A 406 -2.24 -2.05 17.34
CA LEU A 406 -3.02 -2.84 18.29
C LEU A 406 -2.62 -4.32 18.14
N PRO A 407 -1.62 -4.81 18.91
CA PRO A 407 -1.00 -6.10 18.65
C PRO A 407 -1.98 -7.28 18.77
N PHE A 408 -3.06 -7.12 19.51
CA PHE A 408 -4.10 -8.14 19.68
C PHE A 408 -5.04 -8.25 18.46
N LEU A 409 -4.96 -7.33 17.48
CA LEU A 409 -5.62 -7.51 16.18
C LEU A 409 -4.81 -8.41 15.25
N ASN A 410 -3.53 -8.65 15.54
CA ASN A 410 -2.69 -9.53 14.74
C ASN A 410 -3.24 -10.96 14.81
N GLY A 411 -3.61 -11.49 13.65
CA GLY A 411 -4.15 -12.85 13.52
C GLY A 411 -5.67 -12.96 13.61
N VAL A 412 -6.40 -11.86 13.90
CA VAL A 412 -7.85 -11.85 13.77
C VAL A 412 -8.20 -11.72 12.28
N PRO A 413 -9.01 -12.63 11.70
CA PRO A 413 -9.46 -12.50 10.33
C PRO A 413 -10.19 -11.16 10.10
N VAL A 414 -9.87 -10.45 9.00
CA VAL A 414 -10.51 -9.15 8.69
C VAL A 414 -12.03 -9.25 8.62
N LYS A 415 -12.56 -10.39 8.14
CA LYS A 415 -14.00 -10.67 8.13
C LYS A 415 -14.61 -10.56 9.52
N ASP A 416 -13.94 -11.12 10.52
CA ASP A 416 -14.41 -11.10 11.91
C ASP A 416 -14.27 -9.69 12.50
N LEU A 417 -13.20 -8.96 12.16
CA LEU A 417 -13.06 -7.54 12.55
C LEU A 417 -14.21 -6.68 12.00
N ILE A 418 -14.59 -6.92 10.74
CA ILE A 418 -15.68 -6.23 10.07
C ILE A 418 -17.01 -6.55 10.73
N GLN A 419 -17.28 -7.85 10.90
CA GLN A 419 -18.50 -8.32 11.51
C GLN A 419 -18.65 -7.80 12.95
N ILE A 420 -17.61 -7.91 13.78
CA ILE A 420 -17.68 -7.48 15.18
C ILE A 420 -17.91 -5.98 15.31
N ARG A 421 -17.31 -5.14 14.44
CA ARG A 421 -17.63 -3.70 14.44
C ARG A 421 -19.08 -3.44 14.10
N ASN A 422 -19.65 -4.16 13.13
CA ASN A 422 -21.03 -3.97 12.71
C ASN A 422 -22.00 -4.45 13.80
N ASP A 423 -21.72 -5.61 14.39
CA ASP A 423 -22.54 -6.22 15.44
C ASP A 423 -22.47 -5.42 16.76
N GLU A 424 -21.31 -4.83 17.06
CA GLU A 424 -21.02 -4.10 18.31
C GLU A 424 -20.79 -2.60 18.08
N TYR A 425 -21.48 -2.01 17.11
CA TYR A 425 -21.22 -0.64 16.64
C TYR A 425 -21.21 0.40 17.77
N LEU A 426 -22.15 0.33 18.72
CA LEU A 426 -22.19 1.26 19.85
C LEU A 426 -20.96 1.15 20.77
N SER A 427 -20.50 -0.08 21.02
CA SER A 427 -19.29 -0.34 21.81
C SER A 427 -18.04 0.14 21.07
N PHE A 428 -17.99 -0.05 19.75
CA PHE A 428 -16.94 0.49 18.88
C PHE A 428 -16.88 2.02 18.92
N GLU A 429 -18.03 2.71 18.85
CA GLU A 429 -18.06 4.17 18.90
C GLU A 429 -17.58 4.74 20.23
N LYS A 430 -17.92 4.09 21.35
CA LYS A 430 -17.39 4.43 22.68
C LYS A 430 -15.88 4.27 22.72
N PHE A 431 -15.37 3.12 22.26
CA PHE A 431 -13.94 2.86 22.13
C PHE A 431 -13.25 3.96 21.32
N ARG A 432 -13.76 4.25 20.13
CA ARG A 432 -13.19 5.25 19.22
C ARG A 432 -13.18 6.65 19.83
N THR A 433 -14.26 7.03 20.52
CA THR A 433 -14.37 8.32 21.21
C THR A 433 -13.35 8.42 22.34
N SER A 434 -13.20 7.37 23.15
CA SER A 434 -12.21 7.28 24.23
C SER A 434 -10.78 7.37 23.67
N LEU A 435 -10.51 6.64 22.57
CA LEU A 435 -9.22 6.68 21.89
C LEU A 435 -8.90 8.07 21.32
N ARG A 436 -9.85 8.74 20.68
CA ARG A 436 -9.68 10.12 20.19
C ARG A 436 -9.33 11.09 21.31
N LYS A 437 -10.03 10.97 22.43
CA LYS A 437 -9.77 11.78 23.62
C LYS A 437 -8.35 11.56 24.12
N ALA A 438 -7.93 10.31 24.26
CA ALA A 438 -6.56 9.94 24.65
C ALA A 438 -5.49 10.50 23.70
N ILE A 439 -5.71 10.39 22.38
CA ILE A 439 -4.79 10.95 21.37
C ILE A 439 -4.71 12.47 21.53
N LYS A 440 -5.84 13.17 21.62
CA LYS A 440 -5.87 14.63 21.78
C LYS A 440 -5.15 15.09 23.02
N GLU A 441 -5.40 14.45 24.16
CA GLU A 441 -4.72 14.75 25.42
C GLU A 441 -3.20 14.58 25.27
N LYS A 442 -2.75 13.47 24.68
CA LYS A 442 -1.33 13.21 24.44
C LYS A 442 -0.70 14.20 23.47
N VAL A 443 -1.35 14.52 22.35
CA VAL A 443 -0.90 15.55 21.39
C VAL A 443 -0.73 16.90 22.07
N THR A 444 -1.67 17.31 22.94
CA THR A 444 -1.57 18.59 23.67
C THR A 444 -0.49 18.59 24.75
N SER A 445 -0.16 17.43 25.32
CA SER A 445 0.85 17.30 26.38
C SER A 445 2.25 17.00 25.89
N ALA A 446 2.39 16.47 24.67
CA ALA A 446 3.67 16.07 24.10
C ALA A 446 4.45 17.31 23.66
N THR A 447 5.44 17.69 24.46
CA THR A 447 6.41 18.72 24.07
C THR A 447 7.45 18.19 23.08
N GLU A 448 7.75 16.90 23.15
CA GLU A 448 8.76 16.21 22.33
C GLU A 448 8.31 14.76 22.07
N GLY A 449 8.45 14.27 20.84
CA GLY A 449 8.10 12.89 20.47
C GLY A 449 7.42 12.77 19.10
N GLY A 450 7.79 11.76 18.32
CA GLY A 450 7.16 11.46 17.02
C GLY A 450 5.83 10.71 17.16
N PRO A 451 5.01 10.61 16.09
CA PRO A 451 3.73 9.89 16.11
C PRO A 451 3.81 8.47 16.67
N THR A 452 4.86 7.73 16.31
CA THR A 452 5.10 6.35 16.76
C THR A 452 5.35 6.24 18.27
N GLU A 453 6.10 7.19 18.84
CA GLU A 453 6.38 7.21 20.27
C GLU A 453 5.09 7.47 21.05
N VAL A 454 4.34 8.50 20.65
CA VAL A 454 3.04 8.83 21.25
C VAL A 454 2.05 7.68 21.12
N ALA A 455 1.98 7.02 19.96
CA ALA A 455 1.12 5.84 19.77
C ALA A 455 1.49 4.68 20.71
N ASN A 456 2.79 4.43 20.90
CA ASN A 456 3.27 3.41 21.85
C ASN A 456 2.92 3.77 23.29
N GLU A 457 3.02 5.05 23.68
CA GLU A 457 2.59 5.50 25.00
C GLU A 457 1.09 5.30 25.21
N ILE A 458 0.24 5.68 24.25
CA ILE A 458 -1.21 5.47 24.34
C ILE A 458 -1.53 3.98 24.50
N SER A 459 -0.86 3.12 23.73
CA SER A 459 -1.03 1.67 23.83
C SER A 459 -0.67 1.15 25.23
N ARG A 460 0.49 1.55 25.76
CA ARG A 460 1.03 1.11 27.06
C ARG A 460 0.27 1.68 28.25
N ASP A 461 -0.10 2.95 28.21
CA ASP A 461 -0.60 3.70 29.36
C ASP A 461 -2.13 3.70 29.44
N ILE A 462 -2.83 3.45 28.32
CA ILE A 462 -4.29 3.55 28.23
C ILE A 462 -4.90 2.23 27.76
N VAL A 463 -4.53 1.74 26.57
CA VAL A 463 -5.20 0.59 25.97
C VAL A 463 -4.96 -0.69 26.77
N LEU A 464 -3.69 -1.06 27.02
CA LEU A 464 -3.35 -2.29 27.73
C LEU A 464 -3.86 -2.31 29.18
N PRO A 465 -3.75 -1.23 29.98
CA PRO A 465 -4.30 -1.20 31.33
C PRO A 465 -5.81 -1.39 31.36
N SER A 466 -6.56 -0.73 30.48
CA SER A 466 -8.02 -0.89 30.41
C SER A 466 -8.44 -2.31 30.01
N LEU A 467 -7.73 -2.96 29.09
CA LEU A 467 -7.97 -4.36 28.75
C LEU A 467 -7.71 -5.30 29.94
N ASN A 468 -6.61 -5.07 30.67
CA ASN A 468 -6.28 -5.84 31.88
C ASN A 468 -7.33 -5.64 32.98
N GLU A 469 -7.86 -4.43 33.15
CA GLU A 469 -8.92 -4.16 34.12
C GLU A 469 -10.21 -4.94 33.79
N ILE A 470 -10.62 -4.95 32.52
CA ILE A 470 -11.78 -5.74 32.05
C ILE A 470 -11.55 -7.23 32.33
N ALA A 471 -10.37 -7.75 31.96
CA ALA A 471 -10.01 -9.14 32.21
C ALA A 471 -10.03 -9.49 33.72
N LEU A 472 -9.53 -8.59 34.58
CA LEU A 472 -9.56 -8.77 36.03
C LEU A 472 -10.98 -8.74 36.59
N LYS A 473 -11.87 -7.84 36.12
CA LYS A 473 -13.27 -7.78 36.53
C LYS A 473 -14.01 -9.07 36.15
N LEU A 474 -13.84 -9.56 34.93
CA LEU A 474 -14.44 -10.83 34.48
C LEU A 474 -13.93 -12.03 35.27
N ASN A 475 -12.62 -12.11 35.52
CA ASN A 475 -12.05 -13.19 36.32
C ASN A 475 -12.54 -13.15 37.78
N LYS A 476 -12.73 -11.97 38.36
CA LYS A 476 -13.33 -11.81 39.70
C LYS A 476 -14.79 -12.24 39.70
N ALA A 477 -15.58 -11.80 38.72
CA ALA A 477 -16.98 -12.18 38.55
C ALA A 477 -17.13 -13.71 38.42
N GLN A 478 -16.30 -14.34 37.58
CA GLN A 478 -16.28 -15.79 37.38
C GLN A 478 -15.84 -16.55 38.63
N LYS A 479 -14.84 -16.06 39.37
CA LYS A 479 -14.41 -16.67 40.65
C LYS A 479 -15.50 -16.59 41.72
N VAL A 480 -16.24 -15.49 41.79
CA VAL A 480 -17.37 -15.33 42.71
C VAL A 480 -18.51 -16.27 42.34
N LEU A 481 -18.82 -16.40 41.05
CA LEU A 481 -19.82 -17.34 40.55
C LEU A 481 -19.43 -18.78 40.88
N THR A 482 -18.23 -19.23 40.49
CA THR A 482 -17.76 -20.60 40.69
C THR A 482 -17.66 -21.01 42.17
N LYS A 483 -17.06 -20.17 43.03
CA LYS A 483 -16.94 -20.47 44.48
C LYS A 483 -18.31 -20.64 45.14
N LYS A 484 -19.31 -19.85 44.72
CA LYS A 484 -20.64 -19.86 45.33
C LYS A 484 -21.59 -20.86 44.70
N SER A 485 -21.44 -21.14 43.41
CA SER A 485 -22.13 -22.25 42.73
C SER A 485 -21.67 -23.62 43.26
N ALA A 486 -20.41 -23.76 43.67
CA ALA A 486 -19.94 -24.98 44.35
C ALA A 486 -20.59 -25.19 45.73
N LEU A 487 -21.02 -24.11 46.38
CA LEU A 487 -21.74 -24.15 47.67
C LEU A 487 -23.26 -24.30 47.50
N SER A 488 -23.83 -23.92 46.35
CA SER A 488 -25.23 -24.19 46.00
C SER A 488 -25.32 -25.50 45.23
N VAL A 489 -25.49 -26.61 45.93
CA VAL A 489 -25.79 -27.94 45.34
C VAL A 489 -26.99 -27.83 44.41
N GLY A 490 -26.73 -27.76 43.11
CA GLY A 490 -27.69 -27.54 42.03
C GLY A 490 -26.99 -27.74 40.68
N VAL A 491 -26.54 -28.97 40.43
CA VAL A 491 -25.61 -29.41 39.36
C VAL A 491 -26.13 -29.15 37.92
N GLY A 492 -27.32 -28.60 37.70
CA GLY A 492 -27.90 -28.40 36.37
C GLY A 492 -27.63 -27.06 35.66
N VAL A 493 -27.32 -25.98 36.39
CA VAL A 493 -27.41 -24.59 35.83
C VAL A 493 -26.06 -23.98 35.43
N ALA A 494 -24.95 -24.47 35.99
CA ALA A 494 -23.63 -23.90 35.68
C ALA A 494 -23.10 -24.29 34.28
N ALA A 495 -23.46 -25.49 33.79
CA ALA A 495 -23.03 -25.97 32.47
C ALA A 495 -23.67 -25.18 31.31
N THR A 496 -24.89 -24.65 31.50
CA THR A 496 -25.60 -23.89 30.46
C THR A 496 -25.06 -22.47 30.29
N MET A 497 -24.54 -21.83 31.36
CA MET A 497 -24.02 -20.45 31.26
C MET A 497 -22.67 -20.33 30.55
N ILE A 498 -21.81 -21.35 30.63
CA ILE A 498 -20.53 -21.36 29.90
C ILE A 498 -20.80 -21.47 28.39
N GLY A 499 -21.83 -22.21 27.97
CA GLY A 499 -22.28 -22.29 26.58
C GLY A 499 -22.82 -20.96 26.02
N ALA A 500 -23.47 -20.13 26.85
CA ALA A 500 -24.01 -18.84 26.45
C ALA A 500 -22.91 -17.77 26.20
N ILE A 501 -21.76 -17.87 26.85
CA ILE A 501 -20.60 -16.98 26.61
C ILE A 501 -19.86 -17.39 25.33
N ALA A 502 -19.91 -18.67 24.95
CA ALA A 502 -19.32 -19.20 23.72
C ALA A 502 -20.26 -19.16 22.50
N GLY A 503 -21.52 -18.72 22.64
CA GLY A 503 -22.49 -18.63 21.54
C GLY A 503 -23.06 -19.97 21.06
N ILE A 504 -23.03 -21.01 21.90
CA ILE A 504 -23.59 -22.33 21.56
C ILE A 504 -25.10 -22.33 21.86
N PRO A 505 -25.99 -22.64 20.89
CA PRO A 505 -27.42 -22.67 21.11
C PRO A 505 -27.78 -23.77 22.12
N LEU A 506 -28.38 -23.34 23.24
CA LEU A 506 -28.84 -24.20 24.31
C LEU A 506 -30.09 -24.97 23.89
N LEU A 507 -29.93 -26.22 23.46
CA LEU A 507 -31.01 -27.19 23.42
C LEU A 507 -31.38 -27.56 24.87
N LEU A 508 -32.25 -26.75 25.49
CA LEU A 508 -32.85 -27.09 26.76
C LEU A 508 -33.91 -28.17 26.53
N PRO A 509 -33.78 -29.39 27.11
CA PRO A 509 -34.85 -30.36 27.09
C PRO A 509 -36.02 -29.79 27.91
N ALA A 510 -37.17 -29.64 27.27
CA ALA A 510 -38.41 -29.16 27.86
C ALA A 510 -38.84 -30.08 29.02
N GLY A 511 -38.60 -29.66 30.26
CA GLY A 511 -38.97 -30.49 31.43
C GLY A 511 -38.72 -29.89 32.82
N VAL A 512 -37.95 -28.82 32.98
CA VAL A 512 -37.69 -28.21 34.30
C VAL A 512 -38.16 -26.74 34.30
N ALA A 513 -39.45 -26.52 34.53
CA ALA A 513 -40.07 -25.19 34.61
C ALA A 513 -40.32 -24.71 36.06
N SER A 514 -39.69 -25.33 37.06
CA SER A 514 -39.89 -24.99 38.47
C SER A 514 -38.80 -24.07 39.03
N ALA A 515 -39.12 -22.79 39.15
CA ALA A 515 -38.55 -21.82 40.09
C ALA A 515 -37.02 -21.60 40.07
N LEU A 516 -36.47 -21.16 38.94
CA LEU A 516 -35.20 -20.42 38.95
C LEU A 516 -35.48 -18.96 39.36
N LEU A 517 -35.66 -18.71 40.66
CA LEU A 517 -35.46 -17.34 41.15
C LEU A 517 -33.97 -17.03 40.90
N PRO A 518 -33.63 -16.00 40.12
CA PRO A 518 -32.26 -15.62 39.91
C PRO A 518 -31.67 -15.32 41.28
N SER A 519 -30.75 -16.17 41.75
CA SER A 519 -30.09 -15.94 43.04
C SER A 519 -29.50 -14.53 43.03
N ALA A 520 -29.46 -13.85 44.18
CA ALA A 520 -28.87 -12.51 44.27
C ALA A 520 -27.44 -12.43 43.68
N HIS A 521 -26.73 -13.57 43.64
CA HIS A 521 -25.43 -13.71 43.02
C HIS A 521 -25.45 -13.75 41.49
N TYR A 522 -26.48 -14.36 40.90
CA TYR A 522 -26.68 -14.29 39.46
C TYR A 522 -27.04 -12.88 39.01
N MET A 523 -27.91 -12.18 39.75
CA MET A 523 -28.20 -10.76 39.48
C MET A 523 -26.93 -9.91 39.56
N LYS A 524 -26.08 -10.12 40.59
CA LYS A 524 -24.78 -9.44 40.69
C LYS A 524 -23.85 -9.75 39.50
N TYR A 525 -23.80 -11.00 39.05
CA TYR A 525 -23.01 -11.35 37.87
C TYR A 525 -23.54 -10.67 36.60
N LEU A 526 -24.86 -10.61 36.43
CA LEU A 526 -25.49 -9.89 35.31
C LEU A 526 -25.21 -8.39 35.38
N GLU A 527 -25.24 -7.79 36.57
CA GLU A 527 -24.87 -6.39 36.79
C GLU A 527 -23.39 -6.15 36.44
N GLU A 528 -22.47 -6.96 36.98
CA GLU A 528 -21.04 -6.85 36.66
C GLU A 528 -20.76 -7.05 35.16
N LYS A 529 -21.45 -8.00 34.52
CA LYS A 529 -21.34 -8.23 33.07
C LYS A 529 -21.85 -7.01 32.28
N ARG A 530 -23.00 -6.47 32.66
CA ARG A 530 -23.57 -5.26 32.04
C ARG A 530 -22.61 -4.07 32.20
N ASP A 531 -22.02 -3.91 33.38
CA ASP A 531 -21.05 -2.83 33.65
C ASP A 531 -19.77 -3.00 32.81
N ILE A 532 -19.36 -4.25 32.52
CA ILE A 532 -18.24 -4.55 31.64
C ILE A 532 -18.58 -4.27 30.17
N GLU A 533 -19.78 -4.61 29.71
CA GLU A 533 -20.28 -4.28 28.37
C GLU A 533 -20.37 -2.76 28.14
N LEU A 534 -20.52 -1.98 29.22
CA LEU A 534 -20.55 -0.53 29.17
C LEU A 534 -19.16 0.13 29.15
N ALA A 535 -18.08 -0.62 29.41
CA ALA A 535 -16.72 -0.09 29.47
C ALA A 535 -16.22 0.35 28.08
N ASP A 536 -15.48 1.48 28.03
CA ASP A 536 -14.99 2.08 26.78
C ASP A 536 -14.17 1.10 25.92
N MET A 537 -13.38 0.21 26.54
CA MET A 537 -12.49 -0.72 25.85
C MET A 537 -13.10 -2.13 25.68
N TYR A 538 -14.40 -2.29 25.96
CA TYR A 538 -15.09 -3.58 25.84
C TYR A 538 -14.98 -4.17 24.44
N PHE A 539 -15.09 -3.33 23.41
CA PHE A 539 -14.95 -3.71 22.01
C PHE A 539 -13.61 -4.43 21.75
N LEU A 540 -12.49 -3.85 22.21
CA LEU A 540 -11.16 -4.43 22.02
C LEU A 540 -10.98 -5.73 22.82
N TRP A 541 -11.55 -5.81 24.03
CA TRP A 541 -11.51 -7.03 24.84
C TRP A 541 -12.21 -8.20 24.14
N LYS A 542 -13.38 -7.95 23.52
CA LYS A 542 -14.11 -8.96 22.75
C LYS A 542 -13.31 -9.46 21.54
N LEU A 543 -12.57 -8.57 20.87
CA LEU A 543 -11.66 -8.92 19.77
C LEU A 543 -10.51 -9.81 20.23
N GLN A 544 -9.89 -9.50 21.37
CA GLN A 544 -8.79 -10.30 21.94
C GLN A 544 -9.22 -11.74 22.24
N GLY A 545 -10.46 -11.94 22.69
CA GLY A 545 -11.04 -13.26 22.92
C GLY A 545 -11.16 -14.12 21.65
N LYS A 546 -11.21 -13.50 20.46
CA LYS A 546 -11.24 -14.20 19.15
C LYS A 546 -9.85 -14.46 18.56
N ALA A 547 -8.84 -13.67 18.95
CA ALA A 547 -7.47 -13.82 18.50
C ALA A 547 -6.74 -15.02 19.16
N THR A 548 -7.25 -15.50 20.29
CA THR A 548 -6.63 -16.60 21.05
C THR A 548 -7.14 -17.94 20.46
N PRO A 549 -6.27 -18.79 19.88
CA PRO A 549 -6.66 -20.03 19.23
C PRO A 549 -7.22 -21.10 20.18
#